data_AF-A0A9C6U2Y5-F1
#
_entry.id   AF-A0A9C6U2Y5-F1
#
_cell.length_a   1.000
_cell.length_b   1.000
_cell.length_c   1.000
_cell.angle_alpha   90.00
_cell.angle_beta   90.00
_cell.angle_gamma   90.00
#
_symmetry.space_group_name_H-M   'P 1'
#
loop_
_entity.id
_entity.type
_entity.pdbx_description
1 polymer ?
#
loop_
_entity_poly.entity_id
_entity_poly.type
_entity_poly.pdbx_seq_one_letter_code
_entity_poly.pdbx_strand_id
1 'polypeptide(L)' 'MADGSDSLRAREALALLSRISKLLNTGLDTESLSICIRLCEAGVHPEALAKAIQEVRREVNAIKNPTNVDEDSVARQLL' A
#
# COMPACT_ATOMS: atom_id res chain seq x y z
N MET A 1 29.47 -13.73 4.18
CA MET A 1 30.01 -12.38 4.44
C MET A 1 29.22 -11.44 3.56
N ALA A 2 28.31 -10.64 4.10
CA ALA A 2 27.63 -9.62 3.32
C ALA A 2 28.64 -8.50 3.09
N ASP A 3 29.08 -8.32 1.85
CA ASP A 3 29.97 -7.23 1.48
C ASP A 3 29.24 -5.89 1.70
N GLY A 4 29.94 -4.86 2.17
CA GLY A 4 29.34 -3.53 2.43
C GLY A 4 28.67 -2.93 1.18
N SER A 5 29.08 -3.39 0.00
CA SER A 5 28.49 -3.07 -1.29
C SER A 5 27.03 -3.55 -1.44
N ASP A 6 26.68 -4.73 -0.93
CA ASP A 6 25.33 -5.29 -1.07
C ASP A 6 24.30 -4.48 -0.27
N SER A 7 24.67 -4.09 0.95
CA SER A 7 23.85 -3.22 1.79
C SER A 7 23.66 -1.83 1.18
N LEU A 8 24.67 -1.30 0.47
CA LEU A 8 24.56 -0.03 -0.22
C LEU A 8 23.58 -0.13 -1.40
N ARG A 9 23.70 -1.20 -2.21
CA ARG A 9 22.80 -1.48 -3.33
C ARG A 9 21.35 -1.63 -2.89
N ALA A 10 21.09 -2.34 -1.79
CA ALA A 10 19.75 -2.49 -1.22
C ALA A 10 19.15 -1.14 -0.80
N ARG A 11 19.97 -0.26 -0.20
CA ARG A 11 19.52 1.07 0.22
C ARG A 11 19.23 2.00 -0.96
N GLU A 12 20.04 1.93 -2.01
CA GLU A 12 19.82 2.65 -3.27
C GLU A 12 18.54 2.18 -3.97
N ALA A 13 18.32 0.86 -4.04
CA ALA A 13 17.12 0.26 -4.61
C ALA A 13 15.87 0.72 -3.86
N LEU A 14 15.89 0.69 -2.52
CA LEU A 14 14.76 1.14 -1.70
C LEU A 14 14.49 2.65 -1.86
N ALA A 15 15.54 3.47 -1.98
CA ALA A 15 15.38 4.90 -2.26
C ALA A 15 14.75 5.16 -3.63
N LEU A 16 15.16 4.40 -4.66
CA LEU A 16 14.57 4.49 -6.00
C LEU A 16 13.09 4.06 -5.99
N LEU A 17 12.77 2.94 -5.35
CA LEU A 17 11.39 2.45 -5.22
C LEU A 17 10.51 3.45 -4.46
N SER A 18 11.02 4.09 -3.41
CA SER A 18 10.31 5.15 -2.69
C SER A 18 9.99 6.35 -3.60
N ARG A 19 10.92 6.73 -4.49
CA ARG A 19 10.69 7.79 -5.47
C ARG A 19 9.63 7.40 -6.50
N ILE A 20 9.66 6.15 -7.00
CA ILE A 20 8.64 5.63 -7.92
C ILE A 20 7.26 5.63 -7.24
N SER A 21 7.18 5.16 -6.00
CA SER A 21 5.97 5.16 -5.19
C SER A 21 5.34 6.55 -5.06
N LYS A 22 6.17 7.57 -4.81
CA LYS A 22 5.74 8.98 -4.75
C LYS A 22 5.26 9.50 -6.10
N LEU A 23 5.94 9.15 -7.19
CA LEU A 23 5.56 9.56 -8.55
C LEU A 23 4.20 8.98 -8.96
N LEU A 24 3.94 7.72 -8.60
CA LEU A 24 2.68 7.04 -8.84
C LEU A 24 1.59 7.38 -7.80
N ASN A 25 1.92 8.23 -6.82
CA ASN A 25 1.04 8.67 -5.75
C ASN A 25 0.32 7.49 -5.03
N THR A 26 1.06 6.40 -4.77
CA THR A 26 0.48 5.20 -4.12
C THR A 26 0.07 5.45 -2.66
N GLY A 27 0.56 6.55 -2.08
CA GLY A 27 0.34 6.90 -0.68
C GLY A 27 1.06 5.96 0.30
N LEU A 28 2.05 5.17 -0.15
CA LEU A 28 2.90 4.36 0.74
C LEU A 28 4.09 5.19 1.20
N ASP A 29 4.27 5.28 2.52
CA ASP A 29 5.50 5.78 3.13
C ASP A 29 6.64 4.76 3.02
N THR A 30 7.86 5.18 3.37
CA THR A 30 9.07 4.36 3.21
C THR A 30 9.05 3.10 4.07
N GLU A 31 8.44 3.13 5.25
CA GLU A 31 8.34 1.98 6.14
C GLU A 31 7.34 0.97 5.58
N SER A 32 6.15 1.43 5.21
CA SER A 32 5.13 0.60 4.54
C SER A 32 5.65 -0.05 3.27
N LEU A 33 6.41 0.68 2.46
CA LEU A 33 7.02 0.16 1.24
C LEU A 33 8.07 -0.93 1.54
N SER A 34 8.89 -0.74 2.57
CA SER A 34 9.87 -1.74 3.02
C SER A 34 9.19 -3.05 3.44
N ILE A 35 8.06 -2.95 4.15
CA ILE A 35 7.24 -4.12 4.52
C ILE A 35 6.72 -4.83 3.26
N CYS A 36 6.19 -4.07 2.29
CA CYS A 36 5.69 -4.64 1.04
C CYS A 36 6.79 -5.40 0.28
N ILE A 37 8.00 -4.85 0.22
CA ILE A 37 9.15 -5.52 -0.42
C ILE A 37 9.45 -6.84 0.28
N ARG A 38 9.55 -6.85 1.61
CA ARG A 38 9.82 -8.08 2.39
C ARG A 38 8.73 -9.14 2.21
N LEU A 39 7.47 -8.74 2.08
CA LEU A 39 6.36 -9.65 1.80
C LEU A 39 6.48 -10.25 0.39
N CYS A 40 6.81 -9.43 -0.61
CA CYS A 40 7.07 -9.90 -1.96
C CYS A 40 8.28 -10.87 -2.01
N GLU A 41 9.35 -10.57 -1.28
CA GLU A 41 10.52 -11.46 -1.13
C GLU A 41 10.18 -12.79 -0.46
N ALA A 42 9.19 -12.80 0.44
CA ALA A 42 8.65 -14.01 1.05
C ALA A 42 7.70 -14.80 0.13
N GLY A 43 7.49 -14.35 -1.11
CA GLY A 43 6.66 -15.03 -2.11
C GLY A 43 5.20 -14.58 -2.15
N VAL A 44 4.83 -13.49 -1.46
CA VAL A 44 3.48 -12.93 -1.55
C VAL A 44 3.27 -12.30 -2.93
N HIS A 45 2.15 -12.64 -3.57
CA HIS A 45 1.81 -12.08 -4.88
C HIS A 45 1.52 -10.56 -4.78
N PRO A 46 2.18 -9.71 -5.60
CA PRO A 46 2.09 -8.25 -5.46
C PRO A 46 0.67 -7.71 -5.70
N GLU A 47 -0.10 -8.32 -6.60
CA GLU A 47 -1.49 -7.90 -6.85
C GLU A 47 -2.42 -8.24 -5.67
N ALA A 48 -2.19 -9.38 -5.01
CA ALA A 48 -2.97 -9.76 -3.83
C ALA A 48 -2.64 -8.84 -2.66
N LEU A 49 -1.35 -8.50 -2.50
CA LEU A 49 -0.90 -7.52 -1.51
C LEU A 49 -1.50 -6.14 -1.75
N ALA A 50 -1.55 -5.68 -3.00
CA ALA A 50 -2.17 -4.41 -3.35
C ALA A 50 -3.66 -4.37 -2.98
N LYS A 51 -4.42 -5.44 -3.28
CA LYS A 51 -5.84 -5.56 -2.90
C LYS A 51 -6.02 -5.50 -1.38
N ALA A 52 -5.22 -6.26 -0.62
CA ALA A 52 -5.27 -6.25 0.83
C ALA A 52 -4.97 -4.86 1.42
N ILE A 53 -3.98 -4.13 0.89
CA ILE A 53 -3.67 -2.77 1.33
C ILE A 53 -4.84 -1.81 1.05
N GLN A 54 -5.49 -1.94 -0.11
CA GLN A 54 -6.66 -1.12 -0.46
C GLN A 54 -7.84 -1.38 0.46
N GLU A 55 -8.11 -2.65 0.78
CA GLU A 55 -9.18 -3.06 1.71
C GLU A 55 -8.94 -2.50 3.11
N VAL A 56 -7.75 -2.70 3.66
CA VAL A 56 -7.39 -2.17 4.99
C VAL A 56 -7.54 -0.65 5.04
N ARG A 57 -7.10 0.07 4.01
CA ARG A 57 -7.26 1.54 3.95
C ARG A 57 -8.74 1.95 3.89
N ARG A 58 -9.56 1.21 3.14
CA ARG A 58 -11.00 1.47 3.05
C ARG A 58 -11.67 1.27 4.41
N GLU A 59 -11.38 0.18 5.11
CA GLU A 59 -11.93 -0.10 6.44
C GLU A 59 -11.50 0.94 7.47
N VAL A 60 -10.21 1.29 7.50
CA VAL A 60 -9.69 2.34 8.40
C VAL A 60 -10.37 3.69 8.13
N ASN A 61 -10.61 4.03 6.87
CA ASN A 61 -11.31 5.27 6.52
C ASN A 61 -12.80 5.21 6.90
N ALA A 62 -13.46 4.06 6.77
CA ALA A 62 -14.85 3.88 7.22
C ALA A 62 -14.98 4.04 8.74
N ILE A 63 -14.01 3.54 9.51
CA ILE A 63 -13.96 3.71 10.97
C ILE A 63 -13.73 5.18 11.34
N LYS A 64 -12.81 5.86 10.64
CA LYS A 64 -12.48 7.27 10.90
C LYS A 64 -13.58 8.24 10.50
N ASN A 65 -14.39 7.89 9.49
CA ASN A 65 -15.46 8.73 8.99
C ASN A 65 -16.78 7.95 8.92
N PRO A 66 -17.44 7.71 10.07
CA PRO A 66 -18.63 6.87 10.15
C PRO A 66 -19.86 7.45 9.44
N THR A 67 -19.80 8.67 8.89
CA THR A 67 -20.92 9.37 8.23
C THR A 67 -21.03 9.11 6.73
N ASN A 68 -20.19 8.26 6.14
CA ASN A 68 -20.21 7.98 4.69
C ASN A 68 -20.89 6.65 4.33
N VAL A 69 -21.58 6.04 5.30
CA VAL A 69 -22.46 4.91 5.03
C VAL A 69 -23.85 5.51 4.73
N ASP A 70 -24.31 5.33 3.49
CA ASP A 70 -25.73 5.35 3.09
C ASP A 70 -26.37 6.64 2.53
N GLU A 71 -25.72 7.44 1.68
CA GLU A 71 -26.49 8.32 0.75
C GLU A 71 -26.86 7.62 -0.58
N ASP A 72 -26.08 6.63 -1.04
CA ASP A 72 -26.37 5.92 -2.30
C ASP A 72 -27.42 4.80 -2.17
N SER A 73 -27.82 4.41 -0.96
CA SER A 73 -28.82 3.35 -0.76
C SER A 73 -30.26 3.85 -0.91
N VAL A 74 -30.53 5.15 -0.77
CA VAL A 74 -31.91 5.70 -0.84
C VAL A 74 -32.36 5.96 -2.28
N ALA A 75 -31.41 6.14 -3.21
CA ALA A 75 -31.71 6.50 -4.60
C ALA A 75 -32.22 5.33 -5.48
N ARG A 76 -32.16 4.09 -5.01
CA ARG A 76 -32.61 2.90 -5.78
C ARG A 76 -33.95 2.30 -5.35
N GLN A 77 -34.62 2.88 -4.34
CA GLN A 77 -35.92 2.38 -3.85
C GLN A 77 -37.13 3.18 -4.38
N LEU A 78 -36.93 4.08 -5.36
CA LEU A 78 -37.98 4.98 -5.87
C LEU A 78 -38.15 4.95 -7.40
N LEU A 79 -38.14 3.74 -7.96
CA LEU A 79 -38.90 3.36 -9.16
C LEU A 79 -39.51 1.97 -8.91
#